data_AF-A0A6A5A597-F1
#
_entry.id   AF-A0A6A5A597-F1
#
_cell.length_a   1.000
_cell.length_b   1.000
_cell.length_c   1.000
_cell.angle_alpha   90.00
_cell.angle_beta   90.00
_cell.angle_gamma   90.00
#
_symmetry.space_group_name_H-M   'P 1'
#
loop_
_entity.id
_entity.type
_entity.pdbx_description
1 polymer ?
#
loop_
_entity_poly.entity_id
_entity_poly.type
_entity_poly.pdbx_seq_one_letter_code
_entity_poly.pdbx_strand_id
1 'polypeptide(L)'
;HPTISAFPRQYFYGGLLQDGDNVRQPTYAKMYHGLAPAFKPLVFWNLVSSREAMSSMSRTNPMEVKLAVNLYLTLRNSCPPDAIRGKVGVITPYAAQMDELKRAFTVACNGEFHHDVEINTVDGYQGREKDIIIRTCVTLLSTVRSDPRKGVGFLNDIRRMNVALTRAKFACYVLGSEAALQNSTPWAALLDHARGTGCLVNVPNPQENLFTLVPAPPGPPRGVVIPHNNPRHHPGGRGGSP
;
A
#
# COMPACT_ATOMS: atom_id res chain seq x y z
N HIS A 1 14.39 0.29 -1.43
CA HIS A 1 14.80 0.42 -0.02
C HIS A 1 14.57 -0.90 0.70
N PRO A 2 15.50 -1.43 1.52
CA PRO A 2 15.37 -2.75 2.19
C PRO A 2 14.08 -2.93 3.00
N THR A 3 13.63 -1.89 3.69
CA THR A 3 12.34 -1.92 4.43
C THR A 3 11.12 -2.15 3.53
N ILE A 4 11.16 -1.69 2.26
CA ILE A 4 10.07 -1.91 1.30
C ILE A 4 10.13 -3.34 0.76
N SER A 5 11.34 -3.85 0.45
CA SER A 5 11.52 -5.19 -0.12
C SER A 5 11.39 -6.32 0.90
N ALA A 6 11.53 -6.04 2.20
CA ALA A 6 11.47 -7.04 3.27
C ALA A 6 10.20 -7.88 3.26
N PHE A 7 9.01 -7.25 3.21
CA PHE A 7 7.75 -7.97 3.17
C PHE A 7 7.56 -8.75 1.86
N PRO A 8 7.69 -8.14 0.65
CA PRO A 8 7.56 -8.88 -0.59
C PRO A 8 8.53 -10.06 -0.70
N ARG A 9 9.80 -9.89 -0.27
CA ARG A 9 10.81 -10.95 -0.21
C ARG A 9 10.30 -12.17 0.55
N GLN A 10 9.80 -11.97 1.76
CA GLN A 10 9.35 -13.07 2.61
C GLN A 10 8.03 -13.66 2.11
N TYR A 11 7.06 -12.81 1.79
CA TYR A 11 5.69 -13.26 1.52
C TYR A 11 5.49 -13.83 0.10
N PHE A 12 6.11 -13.23 -0.93
CA PHE A 12 5.90 -13.67 -2.33
C PHE A 12 7.05 -14.50 -2.90
N TYR A 13 8.28 -14.30 -2.41
CA TYR A 13 9.49 -14.90 -2.99
C TYR A 13 10.16 -15.93 -2.08
N GLY A 14 9.52 -16.31 -0.96
CA GLY A 14 10.04 -17.34 -0.04
C GLY A 14 11.42 -17.00 0.54
N GLY A 15 11.78 -15.71 0.63
CA GLY A 15 13.08 -15.27 1.13
C GLY A 15 14.19 -15.19 0.07
N LEU A 16 13.95 -15.60 -1.17
CA LEU A 16 14.99 -15.75 -2.20
C LEU A 16 15.43 -14.42 -2.85
N LEU A 17 14.59 -13.39 -2.80
CA LEU A 17 14.92 -12.06 -3.35
C LEU A 17 16.01 -11.39 -2.51
N GLN A 18 17.07 -10.84 -3.12
CA GLN A 18 18.15 -10.16 -2.40
C GLN A 18 18.18 -8.65 -2.67
N ASP A 19 18.56 -7.85 -1.67
CA ASP A 19 18.85 -6.42 -1.86
C ASP A 19 20.32 -6.25 -2.29
N GLY A 20 20.54 -5.48 -3.35
CA GLY A 20 21.88 -5.07 -3.76
C GLY A 20 22.58 -4.17 -2.73
N ASP A 21 23.91 -4.15 -2.74
CA ASP A 21 24.69 -3.40 -1.74
C ASP A 21 24.50 -1.89 -1.85
N ASN A 22 24.17 -1.40 -3.05
CA ASN A 22 23.88 0.00 -3.33
C ASN A 22 22.71 0.56 -2.50
N VAL A 23 21.75 -0.29 -2.07
CA VAL A 23 20.59 0.16 -1.29
C VAL A 23 20.79 0.07 0.22
N ARG A 24 21.95 -0.43 0.67
CA ARG A 24 22.30 -0.61 2.09
C ARG A 24 23.13 0.55 2.64
N GLN A 25 23.62 1.42 1.77
CA GLN A 25 24.42 2.57 2.17
C GLN A 25 23.56 3.63 2.86
N PRO A 26 24.07 4.34 3.89
CA PRO A 26 23.33 5.41 4.56
C PRO A 26 22.86 6.53 3.60
N THR A 27 23.61 6.78 2.54
CA THR A 27 23.30 7.75 1.47
C THR A 27 22.06 7.39 0.65
N TYR A 28 21.58 6.14 0.75
CA TYR A 28 20.36 5.70 0.09
C TYR A 28 19.09 6.20 0.79
N ALA A 29 19.18 6.54 2.08
CA ALA A 29 18.10 7.19 2.81
C ALA A 29 17.81 8.58 2.21
N LYS A 30 16.54 8.97 2.22
CA LYS A 30 16.08 10.25 1.68
C LYS A 30 15.62 11.15 2.82
N MET A 31 15.72 12.46 2.63
CA MET A 31 15.37 13.44 3.66
C MET A 31 13.95 13.29 4.20
N TYR A 32 13.00 12.88 3.36
CA TYR A 32 11.63 12.65 3.79
C TYR A 32 11.48 11.51 4.80
N HIS A 33 12.45 10.59 4.89
CA HIS A 33 12.46 9.55 5.92
C HIS A 33 12.70 10.09 7.33
N GLY A 34 13.27 11.29 7.44
CA GLY A 34 13.58 11.95 8.72
C GLY A 34 12.59 13.04 9.12
N LEU A 35 11.51 13.26 8.36
CA LEU A 35 10.55 14.34 8.63
C LEU A 35 9.83 14.16 9.97
N ALA A 36 9.40 12.93 10.27
CA ALA A 36 8.77 12.55 11.53
C ALA A 36 8.80 11.02 11.68
N PRO A 37 8.53 10.48 12.89
CA PRO A 37 8.52 9.03 13.14
C PRO A 37 7.60 8.23 12.22
N ALA A 38 6.55 8.87 11.68
CA ALA A 38 5.59 8.28 10.76
C ALA A 38 6.01 8.27 9.27
N PHE A 39 7.19 8.76 8.88
CA PHE A 39 7.63 8.83 7.48
C PHE A 39 8.67 7.77 7.09
N LYS A 40 8.60 6.59 7.71
CA LYS A 40 9.49 5.48 7.36
C LYS A 40 9.39 5.09 5.88
N PRO A 41 10.40 4.41 5.32
CA PRO A 41 10.39 3.97 3.92
C PRO A 41 9.19 3.08 3.53
N LEU A 42 8.61 2.34 4.47
CA LEU A 42 7.33 1.67 4.30
C LEU A 42 6.41 2.09 5.45
N VAL A 43 5.21 2.56 5.16
CA VAL A 43 4.21 2.90 6.19
C VAL A 43 2.82 2.49 5.74
N PHE A 44 2.12 1.79 6.63
CA PHE A 44 0.68 1.58 6.54
C PHE A 44 -0.04 2.64 7.37
N TRP A 45 -0.66 3.61 6.69
CA TRP A 45 -1.48 4.66 7.28
C TRP A 45 -2.91 4.13 7.48
N ASN A 46 -3.18 3.68 8.70
CA ASN A 46 -4.45 3.11 9.11
C ASN A 46 -5.48 4.20 9.41
N LEU A 47 -6.43 4.43 8.51
CA LEU A 47 -7.54 5.35 8.70
C LEU A 47 -8.59 4.75 9.64
N VAL A 48 -8.48 5.06 10.93
CA VAL A 48 -9.35 4.51 11.99
C VAL A 48 -10.81 4.98 11.81
N SER A 49 -10.99 6.22 11.36
CA SER A 49 -12.32 6.80 11.13
C SER A 49 -12.92 6.44 9.76
N SER A 50 -12.26 5.61 8.95
CA SER A 50 -12.83 5.14 7.70
C SER A 50 -13.95 4.14 8.02
N ARG A 51 -15.10 4.70 8.42
CA ARG A 51 -16.39 4.07 8.22
C ARG A 51 -16.57 4.08 6.71
N GLU A 52 -16.11 3.04 6.03
CA GLU A 52 -16.63 2.73 4.71
C GLU A 52 -18.14 2.76 4.89
N ALA A 53 -18.76 3.81 4.34
CA ALA A 53 -20.19 3.99 4.45
C ALA A 53 -20.82 2.66 4.05
N MET A 54 -21.84 2.25 4.79
CA MET A 54 -22.64 1.05 4.60
C MET A 54 -23.36 0.97 3.22
N SER A 55 -22.84 1.68 2.21
CA SER A 55 -23.09 1.54 0.79
C SER A 55 -22.13 0.48 0.24
N SER A 56 -22.63 -0.75 0.17
CA SER A 56 -21.95 -1.94 -0.36
C SER A 56 -21.54 -1.88 -1.84
N MET A 57 -21.57 -0.69 -2.47
CA MET A 57 -21.31 -0.46 -3.89
C MET A 57 -20.32 0.68 -4.19
N SER A 58 -19.89 1.46 -3.19
CA SER A 58 -18.99 2.60 -3.47
C SER A 58 -17.59 2.13 -3.85
N ARG A 59 -17.18 2.38 -5.09
CA ARG A 59 -15.81 2.14 -5.59
C ARG A 59 -14.85 3.28 -5.25
N THR A 60 -15.22 4.14 -4.30
CA THR A 60 -14.43 5.27 -3.83
C THR A 60 -14.41 5.33 -2.31
N ASN A 61 -13.28 5.77 -1.77
CA ASN A 61 -13.08 6.09 -0.36
C ASN A 61 -12.58 7.54 -0.25
N PRO A 62 -13.47 8.51 0.02
CA PRO A 62 -13.09 9.92 0.13
C PRO A 62 -12.10 10.22 1.24
N MET A 63 -12.05 9.39 2.30
CA MET A 63 -11.10 9.58 3.40
C MET A 63 -9.67 9.23 2.97
N GLU A 64 -9.50 8.14 2.22
CA GLU A 64 -8.21 7.79 1.61
C GLU A 64 -7.75 8.85 0.60
N VAL A 65 -8.68 9.44 -0.18
CA VAL A 65 -8.37 10.53 -1.12
C VAL A 65 -7.83 11.75 -0.38
N LYS A 66 -8.54 12.19 0.68
CA LYS A 66 -8.12 13.33 1.49
C LYS A 66 -6.75 13.09 2.12
N LEU A 67 -6.50 11.89 2.65
CA LEU A 67 -5.21 11.54 3.24
C LEU A 67 -4.10 11.49 2.18
N ALA A 68 -4.37 10.97 0.99
CA ALA A 68 -3.40 10.96 -0.11
C ALA A 68 -2.95 12.37 -0.51
N VAL A 69 -3.91 13.30 -0.60
CA VAL A 69 -3.63 14.72 -0.85
C VAL A 69 -2.83 15.33 0.30
N ASN A 70 -3.27 15.12 1.55
CA ASN A 70 -2.57 15.65 2.73
C ASN A 70 -1.12 15.16 2.80
N LEU A 71 -0.89 13.85 2.59
CA LEU A 71 0.43 13.25 2.58
C LEU A 71 1.31 13.81 1.46
N TYR A 72 0.76 13.97 0.25
CA TYR A 72 1.48 14.60 -0.86
C TYR A 72 1.86 16.05 -0.56
N LEU A 73 0.91 16.87 -0.09
CA LEU A 73 1.18 18.27 0.22
C LEU A 73 2.17 18.41 1.37
N THR A 74 2.11 17.53 2.37
CA THR A 74 3.08 17.48 3.47
C THR A 74 4.49 17.24 2.93
N LEU A 75 4.66 16.25 2.05
CA LEU A 75 5.96 15.98 1.41
C LEU A 75 6.42 17.16 0.55
N ARG A 76 5.53 17.71 -0.29
CA ARG A 76 5.82 18.84 -1.18
C ARG A 76 6.26 20.09 -0.42
N ASN A 77 5.62 20.39 0.70
CA ASN A 77 5.86 21.62 1.47
C ASN A 77 7.04 21.49 2.43
N SER A 78 7.45 20.27 2.78
CA SER A 78 8.52 20.02 3.76
C SER A 78 9.82 19.51 3.14
N CYS A 79 9.88 19.39 1.81
CA CYS A 79 11.08 19.00 1.08
C CYS A 79 11.35 20.00 -0.06
N PRO A 80 12.61 20.17 -0.48
CA PRO A 80 12.97 20.90 -1.68
C PRO A 80 12.21 20.41 -2.92
N PRO A 81 11.85 21.28 -3.88
CA PRO A 81 11.05 20.91 -5.04
C PRO A 81 11.66 19.75 -5.85
N ASP A 82 12.98 19.71 -6.02
CA ASP A 82 13.69 18.67 -6.76
C ASP A 82 13.61 17.29 -6.07
N ALA A 83 13.36 17.24 -4.76
CA ALA A 83 13.20 15.99 -4.02
C ALA A 83 11.84 15.32 -4.27
N ILE A 84 10.80 16.07 -4.64
CA ILE A 84 9.40 15.60 -4.73
C ILE A 84 8.83 15.70 -6.14
N ARG A 85 9.14 16.76 -6.89
CA ARG A 85 8.53 17.04 -8.19
C ARG A 85 8.78 15.91 -9.19
N GLY A 86 7.71 15.35 -9.75
CA GLY A 86 7.75 14.27 -10.74
C GLY A 86 8.13 12.90 -10.15
N LYS A 87 8.39 12.82 -8.84
CA LYS A 87 8.90 11.64 -8.13
C LYS A 87 7.82 10.88 -7.35
N VAL A 88 6.59 11.39 -7.32
CA VAL A 88 5.45 10.78 -6.64
C VAL A 88 4.52 10.09 -7.63
N GLY A 89 4.17 8.84 -7.35
CA GLY A 89 3.07 8.14 -8.00
C GLY A 89 1.95 7.85 -6.99
N VAL A 90 0.70 8.09 -7.37
CA VAL A 90 -0.49 7.68 -6.61
C VAL A 90 -1.20 6.57 -7.36
N ILE A 91 -1.33 5.41 -6.71
CA ILE A 91 -1.93 4.22 -7.33
C ILE A 91 -3.16 3.76 -6.57
N THR A 92 -4.13 3.24 -7.31
CA THR A 92 -5.39 2.75 -6.76
C THR A 92 -5.92 1.54 -7.52
N PRO A 93 -6.65 0.62 -6.88
CA PRO A 93 -7.29 -0.50 -7.56
C PRO A 93 -8.43 -0.12 -8.51
N TYR A 94 -9.17 0.97 -8.24
CA TYR A 94 -10.41 1.28 -8.94
C TYR A 94 -10.34 2.59 -9.73
N ALA A 95 -10.81 2.57 -10.98
CA ALA A 95 -10.88 3.76 -11.83
C ALA A 95 -11.70 4.90 -11.20
N ALA A 96 -12.82 4.59 -10.53
CA ALA A 96 -13.63 5.61 -9.85
C ALA A 96 -12.83 6.35 -8.76
N GLN A 97 -12.00 5.64 -7.99
CA GLN A 97 -11.10 6.26 -7.00
C GLN A 97 -10.00 7.07 -7.69
N MET A 98 -9.49 6.60 -8.84
CA MET A 98 -8.48 7.32 -9.61
C MET A 98 -9.02 8.68 -10.09
N ASP A 99 -10.26 8.71 -10.59
CA ASP A 99 -10.89 9.95 -11.07
C ASP A 99 -11.11 10.94 -9.92
N GLU A 100 -11.54 10.42 -8.76
CA GLU A 100 -11.70 11.20 -7.54
C GLU A 100 -10.37 11.76 -7.02
N LEU A 101 -9.30 10.94 -7.04
CA LEU A 101 -7.93 11.38 -6.72
C LEU A 101 -7.48 12.49 -7.67
N LYS A 102 -7.64 12.31 -8.98
CA LYS A 102 -7.28 13.35 -9.97
C LYS A 102 -8.01 14.66 -9.67
N ARG A 103 -9.32 14.61 -9.45
CA ARG A 103 -10.12 15.80 -9.12
C ARG A 103 -9.64 16.49 -7.84
N ALA A 104 -9.36 15.72 -6.78
CA ALA A 104 -8.88 16.27 -5.52
C ALA A 104 -7.48 16.90 -5.66
N PHE A 105 -6.57 16.26 -6.40
CA PHE A 105 -5.23 16.79 -6.67
C PHE A 105 -5.27 18.04 -7.55
N THR A 106 -6.16 18.10 -8.56
CA THR A 106 -6.39 19.31 -9.36
C THR A 106 -6.76 20.50 -8.47
N VAL A 107 -7.71 20.32 -7.55
CA VAL A 107 -8.12 21.39 -6.62
C VAL A 107 -6.97 21.77 -5.69
N ALA A 108 -6.28 20.79 -5.10
CA ALA A 108 -5.20 21.03 -4.14
C ALA A 108 -3.94 21.65 -4.75
N CYS A 109 -3.71 21.45 -6.05
CA CYS A 109 -2.51 21.93 -6.77
C CYS A 109 -2.82 23.07 -7.76
N ASN A 110 -3.97 23.75 -7.60
CA ASN A 110 -4.37 24.86 -8.48
C ASN A 110 -4.38 24.52 -9.99
N GLY A 111 -4.73 23.29 -10.33
CA GLY A 111 -4.84 22.82 -11.72
C GLY A 111 -3.61 22.10 -12.28
N GLU A 112 -2.43 22.25 -11.68
CA GLU A 112 -1.16 21.80 -12.28
C GLU A 112 -0.50 20.63 -11.53
N PHE A 113 -1.22 19.51 -11.33
CA PHE A 113 -0.61 18.34 -10.67
C PHE A 113 0.15 17.41 -11.64
N HIS A 114 -0.16 17.44 -12.94
CA HIS A 114 0.30 16.44 -13.92
C HIS A 114 1.82 16.36 -14.09
N HIS A 115 2.53 17.46 -13.89
CA HIS A 115 4.00 17.50 -13.95
C HIS A 115 4.66 17.02 -12.65
N ASP A 116 3.91 17.03 -11.55
CA ASP A 116 4.44 16.80 -10.22
C ASP A 116 4.09 15.39 -9.71
N VAL A 117 2.90 14.89 -10.05
CA VAL A 117 2.34 13.62 -9.56
C VAL A 117 1.70 12.82 -10.69
N GLU A 118 2.04 11.54 -10.77
CA GLU A 118 1.39 10.59 -11.65
C GLU A 118 0.29 9.83 -10.91
N ILE A 119 -0.96 9.88 -11.39
CA ILE A 119 -2.10 9.19 -10.76
C ILE A 119 -2.67 8.16 -11.73
N ASN A 120 -2.67 6.87 -11.35
CA ASN A 120 -3.17 5.79 -12.20
C ASN A 120 -3.74 4.61 -11.40
N THR A 121 -4.32 3.65 -12.12
CA THR A 121 -4.67 2.35 -11.56
C THR A 121 -3.45 1.43 -11.42
N VAL A 122 -3.52 0.40 -10.57
CA VAL A 122 -2.43 -0.60 -10.41
C VAL A 122 -2.06 -1.23 -11.76
N ASP A 123 -3.05 -1.63 -12.56
CA ASP A 123 -2.84 -2.25 -13.85
C ASP A 123 -2.24 -1.26 -14.87
N GLY A 124 -2.70 0.00 -14.87
CA GLY A 124 -2.14 1.08 -15.69
C GLY A 124 -0.74 1.54 -15.28
N TYR A 125 -0.26 1.11 -14.10
CA TYR A 125 1.08 1.42 -13.58
C TYR A 125 2.11 0.30 -13.78
N GLN A 126 1.73 -0.78 -14.47
CA GLN A 126 2.62 -1.93 -14.66
C GLN A 126 3.87 -1.52 -15.45
N GLY A 127 5.05 -1.97 -14.97
CA GLY A 127 6.34 -1.67 -15.60
C GLY A 127 6.88 -0.26 -15.33
N ARG A 128 6.15 0.59 -14.59
CA ARG A 128 6.62 1.91 -14.15
C ARG A 128 7.12 1.83 -12.71
N GLU A 129 7.90 2.82 -12.28
CA GLU A 129 8.39 2.95 -10.91
C GLU A 129 8.58 4.42 -10.55
N LYS A 130 8.46 4.73 -9.25
CA LYS A 130 8.68 6.07 -8.70
C LYS A 130 9.47 6.00 -7.41
N ASP A 131 10.05 7.13 -7.05
CA ASP A 131 10.76 7.27 -5.79
C ASP A 131 9.79 7.09 -4.61
N ILE A 132 8.62 7.70 -4.71
CA ILE A 132 7.55 7.65 -3.71
C ILE A 132 6.27 7.10 -4.35
N ILE A 133 5.67 6.09 -3.73
CA ILE A 133 4.34 5.59 -4.10
C ILE A 133 3.38 5.79 -2.93
N ILE A 134 2.25 6.44 -3.20
CA ILE A 134 1.09 6.51 -2.32
C ILE A 134 0.02 5.57 -2.88
N ARG A 135 -0.35 4.53 -2.15
CA ARG A 135 -1.34 3.54 -2.57
C ARG A 135 -2.60 3.64 -1.74
N THR A 136 -3.73 3.84 -2.40
CA THR A 136 -5.07 3.69 -1.79
C THR A 136 -5.53 2.25 -1.90
N CYS A 137 -6.11 1.71 -0.82
CA CYS A 137 -6.58 0.33 -0.78
C CYS A 137 -8.04 0.23 -1.23
N VAL A 138 -8.92 1.15 -0.81
CA VAL A 138 -10.37 1.10 -1.08
C VAL A 138 -10.96 -0.30 -0.84
N THR A 139 -11.48 -0.59 0.34
CA THR A 139 -12.12 -1.90 0.54
C THR A 139 -13.55 -1.84 0.03
N LEU A 140 -13.93 -2.85 -0.75
CA LEU A 140 -15.33 -3.08 -1.08
C LEU A 140 -15.86 -4.07 -0.04
N LEU A 141 -16.64 -3.58 0.93
CA LEU A 141 -17.49 -4.45 1.75
C LEU A 141 -18.63 -4.98 0.85
N SER A 142 -18.32 -5.98 0.03
CA SER A 142 -19.34 -6.68 -0.73
C SER A 142 -20.30 -7.36 0.24
N THR A 143 -21.60 -7.24 -0.01
CA THR A 143 -22.72 -7.88 0.72
C THR A 143 -22.70 -9.41 0.73
N VAL A 144 -21.58 -10.06 0.36
CA VAL A 144 -21.36 -11.50 0.58
C VAL A 144 -21.02 -11.74 2.06
N ARG A 145 -21.94 -11.38 2.95
CA ARG A 145 -21.96 -11.82 4.36
C ARG A 145 -22.13 -13.35 4.51
N SER A 146 -22.04 -14.11 3.42
CA SER A 146 -22.26 -15.55 3.38
C SER A 146 -21.04 -16.38 2.95
N ASP A 147 -19.90 -15.77 2.62
CA ASP A 147 -18.65 -16.54 2.44
C ASP A 147 -17.42 -15.72 2.86
N PRO A 148 -16.81 -16.01 4.04
CA PRO A 148 -15.59 -15.33 4.50
C PRO A 148 -14.39 -15.49 3.56
N ARG A 149 -14.50 -16.32 2.50
CA ARG A 149 -13.47 -16.49 1.46
C ARG A 149 -13.64 -15.53 0.26
N LYS A 150 -14.77 -14.82 0.12
CA LYS A 150 -15.11 -14.05 -1.10
C LYS A 150 -15.12 -12.51 -0.93
N GLY A 151 -14.81 -12.01 0.26
CA GLY A 151 -15.07 -10.62 0.64
C GLY A 151 -14.22 -9.52 0.01
N VAL A 152 -13.15 -9.81 -0.75
CA VAL A 152 -12.27 -8.74 -1.28
C VAL A 152 -11.73 -9.06 -2.67
N GLY A 153 -12.58 -9.13 -3.68
CA GLY A 153 -12.23 -9.62 -5.03
C GLY A 153 -10.95 -9.04 -5.63
N PHE A 154 -10.78 -7.70 -5.67
CA PHE A 154 -9.60 -7.05 -6.26
C PHE A 154 -8.39 -7.02 -5.32
N LEU A 155 -8.61 -6.89 -4.01
CA LEU A 155 -7.51 -6.78 -3.04
C LEU A 155 -6.95 -8.14 -2.61
N ASN A 156 -7.71 -9.22 -2.78
CA ASN A 156 -7.21 -10.59 -2.59
C ASN A 156 -6.25 -11.03 -3.71
N ASP A 157 -6.11 -10.24 -4.78
CA ASP A 157 -5.10 -10.51 -5.79
C ASP A 157 -3.70 -10.18 -5.27
N ILE A 158 -3.04 -11.24 -4.79
CA ILE A 158 -1.65 -11.28 -4.34
C ILE A 158 -0.69 -10.67 -5.38
N ARG A 159 -0.95 -10.87 -6.68
CA ARG A 159 -0.09 -10.33 -7.74
C ARG A 159 -0.18 -8.81 -7.79
N ARG A 160 -1.39 -8.26 -7.70
CA ARG A 160 -1.61 -6.81 -7.66
C ARG A 160 -1.06 -6.16 -6.40
N MET A 161 -1.12 -6.85 -5.25
CA MET A 161 -0.44 -6.40 -4.04
C MET A 161 1.08 -6.32 -4.25
N ASN A 162 1.70 -7.36 -4.82
CA ASN A 162 3.14 -7.38 -5.07
C ASN A 162 3.56 -6.30 -6.08
N VAL A 163 2.81 -6.15 -7.19
CA VAL A 163 3.06 -5.09 -8.17
C VAL A 163 3.05 -3.75 -7.47
N ALA A 164 2.00 -3.46 -6.70
CA ALA A 164 1.82 -2.16 -6.07
C ALA A 164 2.88 -1.83 -5.01
N LEU A 165 3.27 -2.81 -4.18
CA LEU A 165 4.34 -2.63 -3.19
C LEU A 165 5.73 -2.47 -3.82
N THR A 166 5.98 -3.09 -4.98
CA THR A 166 7.28 -3.06 -5.67
C THR A 166 7.45 -1.87 -6.63
N ARG A 167 6.46 -0.97 -6.75
CA ARG A 167 6.59 0.24 -7.59
C ARG A 167 7.44 1.35 -6.95
N ALA A 168 7.68 1.27 -5.63
CA ALA A 168 8.38 2.29 -4.85
C ALA A 168 9.88 2.00 -4.71
N LYS A 169 10.73 2.98 -5.00
CA LYS A 169 12.18 2.88 -4.76
C LYS A 169 12.57 3.23 -3.33
N PHE A 170 12.05 4.34 -2.82
CA PHE A 170 12.50 4.94 -1.56
C PHE A 170 11.39 5.05 -0.51
N ALA A 171 10.14 5.35 -0.89
CA ALA A 171 9.03 5.38 0.06
C ALA A 171 7.75 4.73 -0.50
N CYS A 172 7.15 3.83 0.27
CA CYS A 172 5.87 3.19 -0.02
C CYS A 172 4.88 3.50 1.11
N TYR A 173 3.86 4.28 0.80
CA TYR A 173 2.82 4.68 1.74
C TYR A 173 1.51 4.01 1.34
N VAL A 174 1.00 3.12 2.18
CA VAL A 174 -0.23 2.37 1.97
C VAL A 174 -1.33 2.97 2.83
N LEU A 175 -2.43 3.41 2.23
CA LEU A 175 -3.56 4.05 2.90
C LEU A 175 -4.75 3.09 2.91
N GLY A 176 -5.33 2.82 4.07
CA GLY A 176 -6.49 1.95 4.16
C GLY A 176 -7.02 1.79 5.58
N SER A 177 -8.03 0.94 5.74
CA SER A 177 -8.60 0.59 7.05
C SER A 177 -8.13 -0.80 7.46
N GLU A 178 -7.41 -0.90 8.58
CA GLU A 178 -7.04 -2.17 9.19
C GLU A 178 -8.28 -3.04 9.45
N ALA A 179 -9.35 -2.45 9.96
CA ALA A 179 -10.58 -3.16 10.28
C ALA A 179 -11.23 -3.81 9.05
N ALA A 180 -11.10 -3.18 7.88
CA ALA A 180 -11.63 -3.67 6.63
C ALA A 180 -10.72 -4.73 5.97
N LEU A 181 -9.39 -4.58 6.11
CA LEU A 181 -8.40 -5.41 5.42
C LEU A 181 -7.95 -6.65 6.20
N GLN A 182 -8.13 -6.68 7.53
CA GLN A 182 -7.67 -7.78 8.38
C GLN A 182 -8.27 -9.16 8.03
N ASN A 183 -9.42 -9.20 7.34
CA ASN A 183 -10.05 -10.46 6.93
C ASN A 183 -9.46 -11.05 5.65
N SER A 184 -8.57 -10.33 4.96
CA SER A 184 -7.85 -10.82 3.80
C SER A 184 -6.48 -11.34 4.21
N THR A 185 -6.21 -12.62 3.97
CA THR A 185 -4.91 -13.26 4.30
C THR A 185 -3.67 -12.45 3.87
N PRO A 186 -3.55 -12.01 2.60
CA PRO A 186 -2.37 -11.21 2.19
C PRO A 186 -2.26 -9.86 2.91
N TRP A 187 -3.38 -9.20 3.19
CA TRP A 187 -3.35 -7.90 3.85
C TRP A 187 -3.15 -7.99 5.35
N ALA A 188 -3.72 -9.01 6.00
CA ALA A 188 -3.44 -9.34 7.38
C ALA A 188 -1.93 -9.55 7.58
N ALA A 189 -1.27 -10.30 6.69
CA ALA A 189 0.16 -10.51 6.74
C ALA A 189 0.96 -9.20 6.59
N LEU A 190 0.52 -8.28 5.71
CA LEU A 190 1.14 -6.96 5.57
C LEU A 190 0.93 -6.09 6.82
N LEU A 191 -0.26 -6.11 7.41
CA LEU A 191 -0.59 -5.39 8.63
C LEU A 191 0.26 -5.89 9.81
N ASP A 192 0.40 -7.20 9.95
CA ASP A 192 1.24 -7.82 10.98
C ASP A 192 2.72 -7.47 10.78
N HIS A 193 3.22 -7.52 9.54
CA HIS A 193 4.57 -7.07 9.21
C HIS A 193 4.78 -5.59 9.55
N ALA A 194 3.84 -4.73 9.14
CA ALA A 194 3.90 -3.29 9.41
C ALA A 194 3.89 -3.01 10.91
N ARG A 195 3.07 -3.72 11.69
CA ARG A 195 3.00 -3.61 13.15
C ARG A 195 4.30 -4.08 13.82
N GLY A 196 4.85 -5.23 13.39
CA GLY A 196 6.10 -5.78 13.93
C GLY A 196 7.34 -4.95 13.61
N THR A 197 7.31 -4.15 12.53
CA THR A 197 8.41 -3.26 12.12
C THR A 197 8.22 -1.80 12.55
N GLY A 198 7.14 -1.50 13.28
CA GLY A 198 6.79 -0.13 13.68
C GLY A 198 6.51 0.78 12.48
N CYS A 199 5.90 0.23 11.44
CA CYS A 199 5.53 0.85 10.17
C CYS A 199 4.00 1.00 10.02
N LEU A 200 3.21 0.69 11.05
CA LEU A 200 1.76 0.96 11.07
C LEU A 200 1.51 2.24 11.85
N VAL A 201 0.78 3.20 11.29
CA VAL A 201 0.46 4.49 11.91
C VAL A 201 -1.06 4.68 11.90
N ASN A 202 -1.65 4.96 13.06
CA ASN A 202 -3.07 5.23 13.17
C ASN A 202 -3.36 6.70 12.81
N VAL A 203 -4.31 6.90 11.92
CA VAL A 203 -4.77 8.21 11.43
C VAL A 203 -6.23 8.38 11.81
N PRO A 204 -6.54 9.15 12.88
CA PRO A 204 -7.91 9.42 13.30
C PRO A 204 -8.70 10.25 12.29
N ASN A 205 -8.03 11.16 11.57
CA ASN A 205 -8.66 12.00 10.55
C ASN A 205 -7.67 12.22 9.38
N PRO A 206 -8.10 12.16 8.11
CA PRO A 206 -7.23 12.36 6.95
C PRO A 206 -6.56 13.74 6.88
N GLN A 207 -7.06 14.74 7.62
CA GLN A 207 -6.52 16.10 7.68
C GLN A 207 -5.65 16.35 8.92
N GLU A 208 -5.30 15.31 9.69
CA GLU A 208 -4.39 15.44 10.83
C GLU A 208 -3.02 15.99 10.41
N ASN A 209 -2.33 16.61 11.38
CA ASN A 209 -0.93 16.96 11.22
C ASN A 209 -0.06 15.70 11.30
N LEU A 210 0.39 15.22 10.13
CA LEU A 210 1.12 13.96 10.01
C LEU A 210 2.46 13.94 10.76
N PHE A 211 3.04 15.09 11.11
CA PHE A 211 4.28 15.17 11.90
C PHE A 211 4.09 14.76 13.36
N THR A 212 2.86 14.84 13.87
CA THR A 212 2.53 14.49 15.27
C THR A 212 2.25 13.00 15.44
N LEU A 213 2.02 12.29 14.34
CA LEU A 213 1.67 10.88 14.36
C LEU A 213 2.90 10.02 14.60
N VAL A 214 2.71 8.96 15.39
CA VAL A 214 3.75 7.98 15.71
C VAL A 214 3.29 6.59 15.31
N PRO A 215 4.23 5.66 15.03
CA PRO A 215 3.88 4.27 14.83
C PRO A 215 3.06 3.71 15.99
N ALA A 216 2.03 2.95 15.66
CA ALA A 216 1.27 2.19 16.62
C ALA A 216 2.21 1.22 17.36
N PRO A 217 1.96 0.99 18.67
CA PRO A 217 2.77 0.05 19.43
C PRO A 217 2.68 -1.36 18.79
N PRO A 218 3.75 -2.16 18.92
CA PRO A 218 3.70 -3.56 18.50
C PRO A 218 2.54 -4.24 19.25
N GLY A 219 1.59 -4.77 18.49
CA GLY A 219 0.47 -5.53 19.06
C GLY A 219 0.88 -6.98 19.37
N PRO A 220 0.01 -7.72 20.06
CA PRO A 220 0.25 -9.14 20.29
C PRO A 220 0.36 -9.90 18.95
N PRO A 221 1.24 -10.90 18.84
CA PRO A 221 1.39 -11.66 17.62
C PRO A 221 0.07 -12.36 17.26
N ARG A 222 -0.58 -11.93 16.18
CA ARG A 222 -1.61 -12.73 15.53
C ARG A 222 -0.88 -13.84 14.78
N GLY A 223 -1.21 -15.10 15.06
CA GLY A 223 -0.53 -16.25 14.47
C GLY A 223 -0.51 -16.14 12.94
N VAL A 224 0.69 -16.00 12.37
CA VAL A 224 0.86 -15.84 10.92
C VAL A 224 0.47 -17.16 10.26
N VAL A 225 -0.69 -17.19 9.59
CA VAL A 225 -1.05 -18.30 8.71
C VAL A 225 -0.37 -18.05 7.37
N ILE A 226 0.84 -18.58 7.20
CA ILE A 226 1.52 -18.61 5.90
C ILE A 226 0.77 -19.61 5.02
N PRO A 227 0.18 -19.22 3.88
CA PRO A 227 -0.45 -20.18 2.98
C PRO A 227 0.62 -21.14 2.47
N HIS A 228 0.53 -22.41 2.87
CA HIS A 228 1.37 -23.48 2.33
C HIS A 228 1.04 -23.64 0.86
N ASN A 229 1.98 -23.23 0.00
CA ASN A 229 1.92 -23.48 -1.43
C ASN A 229 2.26 -24.96 -1.63
N ASN A 230 1.26 -25.83 -1.73
CA ASN A 230 1.45 -27.26 -1.92
C ASN A 230 1.69 -27.54 -3.42
N PRO A 231 2.89 -27.94 -3.86
CA PRO A 231 3.17 -28.16 -5.28
C PRO A 231 3.08 -29.65 -5.58
N ARG A 232 1.87 -30.23 -5.67
CA ARG A 232 1.68 -31.57 -6.28
C ARG A 232 0.31 -31.71 -6.94
N HIS A 233 0.26 -31.43 -8.24
CA HIS A 233 -0.55 -32.21 -9.19
C HIS A 233 0.08 -32.07 -10.58
N HIS A 234 1.03 -32.95 -10.88
CA HIS A 234 1.32 -33.37 -12.25
C HIS A 234 0.55 -34.68 -12.47
N PRO A 235 -0.34 -34.79 -13.48
CA PRO A 235 -0.74 -36.07 -14.01
C PRO A 235 0.26 -36.43 -15.11
N GLY A 236 1.13 -37.39 -14.84
CA GLY A 236 2.06 -37.95 -15.83
C GLY A 236 2.02 -39.46 -15.78
N GLY A 237 1.75 -40.09 -16.93
CA GLY A 237 2.29 -41.42 -17.25
C GLY A 237 1.27 -42.56 -17.35
N ARG A 238 1.05 -42.99 -18.59
CA ARG A 238 0.44 -44.24 -19.03
C ARG A 238 1.19 -45.48 -18.50
N GLY A 239 0.49 -46.62 -18.43
CA GLY A 239 1.10 -47.93 -18.70
C GLY A 239 0.43 -49.14 -18.05
N GLY A 240 -0.11 -50.04 -18.89
CA GLY A 240 -0.12 -51.49 -18.59
C GLY A 240 -1.49 -52.17 -18.49
N SER A 241 -2.01 -52.63 -19.63
CA SER A 241 -2.86 -53.83 -19.69
C SER A 241 -2.02 -55.08 -19.42
N PRO A 242 -2.65 -56.18 -18.99
CA PRO A 242 -2.91 -57.28 -19.93
C PRO A 242 -4.39 -57.48 -20.21
#